data_AF-A0A343J1C8-F1
#
_entry.id   AF-A0A343J1C8-F1
#
_cell.length_a   1.000
_cell.length_b   1.000
_cell.length_c   1.000
_cell.angle_alpha   90.00
_cell.angle_beta   90.00
_cell.angle_gamma   90.00
#
_symmetry.space_group_name_H-M   'P 1'
#
loop_
_entity.id
_entity.type
_entity.pdbx_description
1 polymer ?
#
loop_
_entity_poly.entity_id
_entity_poly.type
_entity_poly.pdbx_seq_one_letter_code
_entity_poly.pdbx_strand_id
1 'polypeptide(L)' 'MERKESAFNQTEFNKLLLECVVKTQSSVAKILGIESLSPHVSGNPKFEYANMVEDIREKVSSEMERFFPKNDDE' A
#
# COMPACT_ATOMS: atom_id res chain seq x y z
N MET A 1 6.99 24.15 -32.61
CA MET A 1 5.72 23.82 -31.95
C MET A 1 5.88 24.24 -30.49
N GLU A 2 5.33 25.39 -30.11
CA GLU A 2 5.40 25.90 -28.74
C GLU A 2 4.64 24.94 -27.82
N ARG A 3 5.35 24.28 -26.89
CA ARG A 3 4.71 23.47 -25.86
C ARG A 3 3.97 24.43 -24.92
N LYS A 4 2.65 24.56 -25.10
CA LYS A 4 1.78 25.23 -24.11
C LYS A 4 2.01 24.55 -22.76
N GLU A 5 2.37 25.32 -21.74
CA GLU A 5 2.38 24.85 -20.36
C GLU A 5 1.03 24.19 -20.06
N SER A 6 1.07 22.96 -19.57
CA SER A 6 -0.14 22.20 -19.25
C SER A 6 -0.93 22.95 -18.17
N ALA A 7 -2.21 23.21 -18.40
CA ALA A 7 -3.11 23.77 -17.39
C ALA A 7 -3.41 22.79 -16.24
N PHE A 8 -2.78 21.62 -16.25
CA PHE A 8 -2.94 20.60 -15.22
C PHE A 8 -2.18 20.99 -13.95
N ASN A 9 -2.91 21.06 -12.84
CA ASN A 9 -2.32 21.33 -11.54
C ASN A 9 -1.78 20.03 -10.92
N GLN A 10 -0.50 19.75 -11.17
CA GLN A 10 0.17 18.55 -10.66
C GLN A 10 0.15 18.48 -9.12
N THR A 11 0.23 19.61 -8.43
CA THR A 11 0.25 19.65 -6.96
C THR A 11 -1.10 19.26 -6.37
N GLU A 12 -2.20 19.81 -6.88
CA GLU A 12 -3.55 19.42 -6.42
C GLU A 12 -3.87 17.96 -6.77
N PHE A 13 -3.41 17.49 -7.93
CA PHE A 13 -3.52 16.07 -8.28
C PHE A 13 -2.74 15.18 -7.31
N ASN A 14 -1.48 15.51 -7.01
CA ASN A 14 -0.64 14.74 -6.09
C ASN A 14 -1.24 14.72 -4.67
N LYS A 15 -1.81 15.84 -4.20
CA LYS A 15 -2.49 15.92 -2.91
C LYS A 15 -3.68 14.97 -2.85
N LEU A 16 -4.54 15.00 -3.87
CA LEU A 16 -5.70 14.12 -3.93
C LEU A 16 -5.28 12.65 -4.03
N LEU A 17 -4.30 12.34 -4.88
CA LEU A 17 -3.77 10.99 -5.03
C LEU A 17 -3.23 10.46 -3.70
N LEU A 18 -2.41 11.25 -3.01
CA LEU A 18 -1.82 10.87 -1.73
C LEU A 18 -2.89 10.68 -0.65
N GLU A 19 -3.86 11.58 -0.58
CA GLU A 19 -4.99 11.48 0.33
C GLU A 19 -5.78 10.17 0.11
N CYS A 20 -6.11 9.86 -1.14
CA CYS A 20 -6.84 8.65 -1.50
C CYS A 20 -6.07 7.38 -1.09
N VAL A 21 -4.78 7.28 -1.43
CA VAL A 21 -4.02 6.05 -1.14
C VAL A 21 -3.78 5.86 0.36
N VAL A 22 -3.49 6.94 1.11
CA VAL A 22 -3.27 6.87 2.56
C VAL A 22 -4.57 6.54 3.31
N LYS A 23 -5.69 7.18 2.96
CA LYS A 23 -7.00 6.86 3.56
C LYS A 23 -7.44 5.44 3.25
N THR A 24 -7.22 4.99 2.02
CA THR A 24 -7.55 3.61 1.61
C THR A 24 -6.71 2.62 2.40
N GLN A 25 -5.39 2.78 2.45
CA GLN A 25 -4.51 1.87 3.20
C GLN A 25 -4.87 1.81 4.69
N SER A 26 -5.12 2.95 5.33
CA SER A 26 -5.52 3.01 6.74
C SER A 26 -6.87 2.32 7.02
N SER A 27 -7.80 2.39 6.05
CA SER A 27 -9.11 1.75 6.16
C SER A 27 -9.00 0.24 5.92
N VAL A 28 -8.28 -0.17 4.87
CA VAL A 28 -8.07 -1.58 4.51
C VAL A 28 -7.31 -2.33 5.60
N ALA A 29 -6.32 -1.70 6.27
CA ALA A 29 -5.64 -2.31 7.40
C ALA A 29 -6.60 -2.69 8.56
N LYS A 30 -7.63 -1.86 8.81
CA LYS A 30 -8.66 -2.15 9.81
C LYS A 30 -9.61 -3.24 9.33
N ILE A 31 -10.00 -3.20 8.06
CA ILE A 31 -10.83 -4.26 7.43
C ILE A 31 -10.13 -5.61 7.55
N LEU A 32 -8.84 -5.68 7.24
CA LEU A 32 -8.03 -6.90 7.40
C LEU A 32 -8.06 -7.43 8.85
N GLY A 33 -7.92 -6.54 9.84
CA GLY A 33 -8.03 -6.90 11.25
C GLY A 33 -9.41 -7.46 11.61
N ILE A 34 -10.48 -6.85 11.12
CA ILE A 34 -11.86 -7.32 11.34
C ILE A 34 -12.07 -8.69 10.68
N GLU A 35 -11.66 -8.86 9.43
CA GLU A 35 -11.85 -10.10 8.67
C GLU A 35 -11.00 -11.26 9.22
N SER A 36 -9.87 -10.97 9.87
CA SER A 36 -9.10 -12.00 10.58
C SER A 36 -9.85 -12.62 11.77
N LEU A 37 -10.93 -11.97 12.26
CA LEU A 37 -11.73 -12.43 13.41
C LEU A 37 -13.04 -13.14 13.02
N SER A 38 -13.51 -12.94 11.80
CA SER A 38 -13.68 -14.07 10.87
C SER A 38 -14.11 -15.47 11.37
N PRO A 39 -15.33 -15.81 11.85
CA PRO A 39 -15.59 -17.20 12.25
C PRO A 39 -15.47 -18.20 11.09
N HIS A 40 -15.69 -17.75 9.86
CA HIS A 40 -15.56 -18.57 8.65
C HIS A 40 -14.10 -18.83 8.23
N VAL A 41 -13.12 -18.12 8.83
CA VAL A 41 -11.68 -18.37 8.63
C VAL A 41 -10.99 -18.86 9.90
N SER A 42 -11.74 -19.05 10.99
CA SER A 42 -11.19 -19.47 12.28
C SER A 42 -10.45 -20.81 12.18
N GLY A 43 -9.27 -20.88 12.79
CA GLY A 43 -8.38 -22.05 12.74
C GLY A 43 -7.65 -22.24 11.41
N ASN A 44 -7.87 -21.39 10.40
CA ASN A 44 -7.11 -21.43 9.16
C ASN A 44 -5.84 -20.56 9.27
N PRO A 45 -4.63 -21.16 9.29
CA PRO A 45 -3.39 -20.40 9.48
C PRO A 45 -3.13 -19.37 8.38
N LYS A 46 -3.72 -19.55 7.18
CA LYS A 46 -3.62 -18.57 6.08
C LYS A 46 -4.24 -17.22 6.42
N PHE A 47 -5.25 -17.19 7.28
CA PHE A 47 -5.98 -15.98 7.67
C PHE A 47 -5.68 -15.55 9.11
N GLU A 48 -4.71 -16.18 9.75
CA GLU A 48 -4.19 -15.68 11.02
C GLU A 48 -3.55 -14.32 10.79
N TYR A 49 -3.93 -13.33 11.60
CA TYR A 49 -3.52 -11.95 11.41
C TYR A 49 -1.99 -11.78 11.35
N ALA A 50 -1.25 -12.46 12.22
CA ALA A 50 0.21 -12.40 12.25
C ALA A 50 0.83 -12.90 10.92
N ASN A 51 0.32 -14.02 10.38
CA ASN A 51 0.82 -14.59 9.13
C ASN A 51 0.50 -13.69 7.93
N MET A 52 -0.70 -13.11 7.89
CA MET A 52 -1.07 -12.15 6.83
C MET A 52 -0.21 -10.87 6.90
N VAL A 53 0.06 -10.35 8.10
CA VAL A 53 0.90 -9.16 8.26
C VAL A 53 2.34 -9.42 7.80
N GLU A 54 2.89 -10.60 8.11
CA GLU A 54 4.22 -10.99 7.65
C GLU A 54 4.29 -11.10 6.11
N ASP A 55 3.35 -11.82 5.50
CA ASP A 55 3.27 -11.97 4.03
C ASP A 55 3.15 -10.61 3.32
N ILE A 56 2.31 -9.70 3.85
CA ILE A 56 2.18 -8.33 3.34
C ILE A 56 3.50 -7.56 3.50
N ARG A 57 4.19 -7.70 4.65
CA ARG A 57 5.47 -7.02 4.91
C ARG A 57 6.55 -7.48 3.95
N GLU A 58 6.71 -8.79 3.76
CA GLU A 58 7.69 -9.36 2.82
C GLU A 58 7.41 -8.88 1.39
N LYS A 59 6.14 -8.94 0.97
CA LYS A 59 5.74 -8.48 -0.35
C LYS A 59 6.06 -7.01 -0.57
N VAL A 60 5.65 -6.12 0.34
CA VAL A 60 5.93 -4.67 0.23
C VAL A 60 7.44 -4.41 0.25
N SER A 61 8.20 -5.09 1.12
CA SER A 61 9.66 -4.92 1.20
C SER A 61 10.34 -5.26 -0.12
N SER A 62 9.92 -6.34 -0.79
CA SER A 62 10.48 -6.73 -2.09
C SER A 62 10.19 -5.71 -3.21
N GLU A 63 8.99 -5.11 -3.22
CA GLU A 63 8.65 -4.08 -4.19
C GLU A 63 9.39 -2.76 -3.89
N MET A 64 9.58 -2.42 -2.61
CA MET A 64 10.34 -1.23 -2.21
C MET A 64 11.82 -1.37 -2.61
N GLU A 65 12.45 -2.50 -2.30
CA GLU A 65 13.88 -2.73 -2.62
C GLU A 65 14.15 -2.63 -4.12
N ARG A 66 13.19 -3.04 -4.96
CA ARG A 66 13.33 -2.99 -6.42
C ARG A 66 13.49 -1.57 -6.98
N PHE A 67 12.83 -0.58 -6.39
CA PHE A 67 12.82 0.81 -6.89
C PHE A 67 13.57 1.78 -5.99
N PHE A 68 13.73 1.42 -4.72
CA PHE A 68 14.39 2.18 -3.67
C PHE A 68 15.31 1.23 -2.88
N PRO A 69 16.37 0.73 -3.52
CA PRO A 69 17.32 -0.17 -2.86
C PRO A 69 17.96 0.52 -1.67
N LYS A 70 18.34 -0.25 -0.64
CA LYS A 70 18.97 0.33 0.56
C LYS A 70 20.42 0.76 0.33
N ASN A 71 21.06 0.18 -0.68
CA ASN A 71 22.41 0.54 -1.09
C ASN A 71 22.28 1.43 -2.32
N ASP A 72 22.66 2.70 -2.19
CA ASP A 72 22.62 3.69 -3.27
C ASP A 72 23.76 3.51 -4.30
N ASP A 73 24.60 2.47 -4.15
CA ASP A 73 25.82 2.22 -4.93
C ASP A 73 25.64 1.26 -6.13
N GLU A 74 24.39 0.97 -6.54
CA GLU A 74 24.06 0.25 -7.79
C GLU A 74 23.46 1.16 -8.88
#